data_AF-A0A954P2A3-F1
#
_entry.id   AF-A0A954P2A3-F1
#
_cell.length_a   1.000
_cell.length_b   1.000
_cell.length_c   1.000
_cell.angle_alpha   90.00
_cell.angle_beta   90.00
_cell.angle_gamma   90.00
#
_symmetry.space_group_name_H-M   'P 1'
#
loop_
_entity.id
_entity.type
_entity.pdbx_description
1 polymer ?
#
loop_
_entity_poly.entity_id
_entity_poly.type
_entity_poly.pdbx_seq_one_letter_code
_entity_poly.pdbx_strand_id
1 'polypeptide(L)'
;MSSPAGDTPASSTSGSSPLRMAIAVGVVLLVGMICWMLNDLRLALRESTAMLQDSLPQILENTRQSTETLASLSDDLKQLRDLAGSSTVPRDRSLVRFADGILDRVEQSGGQIGVNKLIGSGLKNVVPAAEWVTGARKEALWLTFRARSRRELLDRLCHSGFGSPWQIQFDEDKPQPLEDWLAAQDPEIAELRTEEEAETAP
;
A
#
# COMPACT_ATOMS: atom_id res chain seq x y z
N MET A 1 74.86 -66.75 0.04
CA MET A 1 74.88 -65.46 0.74
C MET A 1 73.73 -64.62 0.22
N SER A 2 72.90 -64.14 1.16
CA SER A 2 72.04 -62.94 1.09
C SER A 2 70.78 -62.92 0.20
N SER A 3 69.62 -63.00 0.89
CA SER A 3 68.36 -62.25 0.67
C SER A 3 68.58 -60.74 0.44
N PRO A 4 67.66 -59.98 -0.23
CA PRO A 4 66.45 -59.43 0.42
C PRO A 4 65.16 -59.50 -0.46
N ALA A 5 63.99 -59.77 0.12
CA ALA A 5 62.96 -58.82 0.57
C ALA A 5 62.44 -57.90 -0.57
N GLY A 6 61.18 -57.89 -0.98
CA GLY A 6 59.95 -58.20 -0.27
C GLY A 6 59.24 -56.89 0.08
N ASP A 7 58.54 -56.29 -0.90
CA ASP A 7 57.64 -55.16 -0.67
C ASP A 7 56.24 -55.52 -1.16
N THR A 8 55.37 -55.77 -0.20
CA THR A 8 53.93 -56.01 -0.39
C THR A 8 53.21 -54.67 -0.15
N PRO A 9 52.39 -54.17 -1.10
CA PRO A 9 51.61 -52.96 -0.86
C PRO A 9 50.50 -53.25 0.16
N ALA A 10 50.57 -52.55 1.29
CA ALA A 10 49.53 -52.57 2.32
C ALA A 10 48.23 -52.00 1.76
N SER A 11 47.25 -52.87 1.56
CA SER A 11 45.86 -52.52 1.26
C SER A 11 45.23 -51.90 2.50
N SER A 12 45.18 -50.57 2.53
CA SER A 12 44.43 -49.81 3.51
C SER A 12 42.93 -50.06 3.32
N THR A 13 42.38 -50.90 4.18
CA THR A 13 40.94 -51.10 4.37
C THR A 13 40.32 -49.80 4.88
N SER A 14 39.74 -49.05 3.94
CA SER A 14 38.98 -47.82 4.18
C SER A 14 37.75 -48.13 5.03
N GLY A 15 37.87 -47.97 6.35
CA GLY A 15 36.76 -48.04 7.28
C GLY A 15 35.67 -47.04 6.89
N SER A 16 34.56 -47.55 6.36
CA SER A 16 33.37 -46.77 6.02
C SER A 16 32.74 -46.27 7.31
N SER A 17 33.08 -45.04 7.69
CA SER A 17 32.51 -44.39 8.87
C SER A 17 30.99 -44.32 8.70
N PRO A 18 30.19 -44.75 9.70
CA PRO A 18 28.72 -44.77 9.62
C PRO A 18 28.11 -43.39 9.29
N LEU A 19 28.85 -42.31 9.59
CA LEU A 19 28.53 -40.94 9.22
C LEU A 19 28.41 -40.74 7.70
N ARG A 20 29.26 -41.36 6.89
CA ARG A 20 29.22 -41.22 5.41
C ARG A 20 27.99 -41.91 4.81
N MET A 21 27.56 -43.03 5.39
CA MET A 21 26.33 -43.72 5.00
C MET A 21 25.09 -42.90 5.36
N ALA A 22 25.06 -42.29 6.54
CA ALA A 22 23.94 -41.42 6.96
C ALA A 22 23.80 -40.19 6.05
N ILE A 23 24.91 -39.56 5.66
CA ILE A 23 24.91 -38.44 4.72
C ILE A 23 24.41 -38.88 3.34
N ALA A 24 24.89 -40.02 2.83
CA ALA A 24 24.46 -40.53 1.52
C ALA A 24 22.96 -40.81 1.47
N VAL A 25 22.39 -41.42 2.52
CA VAL A 25 20.94 -41.67 2.62
C VAL A 25 20.16 -40.36 2.70
N GLY A 26 20.63 -39.39 3.49
CA GLY A 26 20.01 -38.07 3.59
C GLY A 26 19.95 -37.34 2.24
N VAL A 27 21.04 -37.39 1.46
CA VAL A 27 21.09 -36.78 0.12
C VAL A 27 20.11 -37.46 -0.83
N VAL A 28 20.03 -38.79 -0.83
CA VAL A 28 19.09 -39.52 -1.72
C VAL A 28 17.64 -39.18 -1.39
N LEU A 29 17.28 -39.09 -0.11
CA LEU A 29 15.92 -38.69 0.31
C LEU A 29 15.59 -37.24 -0.09
N LEU A 30 16.53 -36.31 0.10
CA LEU A 30 16.37 -34.92 -0.30
C LEU A 30 16.15 -34.80 -1.82
N VAL A 31 16.98 -35.48 -2.62
CA VAL A 31 16.86 -35.48 -4.09
C VAL A 31 15.54 -36.11 -4.53
N GLY A 32 15.12 -37.20 -3.90
CA GLY A 32 13.82 -37.82 -4.16
C GLY A 32 12.65 -36.87 -3.89
N MET A 33 12.69 -36.15 -2.77
CA MET A 33 11.67 -35.16 -2.41
C MET A 33 11.64 -33.99 -3.41
N ILE A 34 12.80 -33.47 -3.80
CA ILE A 34 12.91 -32.40 -4.81
C ILE A 34 12.36 -32.87 -6.16
N CYS A 35 12.71 -34.08 -6.61
CA CYS A 35 12.18 -34.65 -7.85
C CYS A 35 10.65 -34.83 -7.80
N TRP A 36 10.12 -35.22 -6.64
CA TRP A 36 8.67 -35.34 -6.46
C TRP A 36 7.97 -33.98 -6.52
N MET A 37 8.50 -32.95 -5.82
CA MET A 37 7.96 -31.59 -5.86
C MET A 37 8.05 -30.95 -7.27
N LEU A 38 9.13 -31.21 -8.01
CA LEU A 38 9.27 -30.72 -9.38
C LEU A 38 8.24 -31.37 -10.32
N ASN A 39 7.88 -32.63 -10.09
CA ASN A 39 6.84 -33.31 -10.88
C ASN A 39 5.44 -32.73 -10.57
N ASP A 40 5.16 -32.46 -9.29
CA ASP A 40 3.90 -31.87 -8.85
C ASP A 40 3.74 -30.42 -9.36
N LEU A 41 4.82 -29.63 -9.29
CA LEU A 41 4.87 -28.28 -9.87
C LEU A 41 4.61 -28.30 -11.39
N ARG A 42 5.13 -29.31 -12.09
CA ARG A 42 4.91 -29.46 -13.55
C ARG A 42 3.45 -29.77 -13.88
N LEU A 43 2.75 -30.51 -13.03
CA LEU A 43 1.32 -30.79 -13.17
C LEU A 43 0.49 -29.53 -12.90
N ALA A 44 0.77 -28.81 -11.83
CA ALA A 44 0.09 -27.55 -11.50
C ALA A 44 0.29 -26.45 -12.57
N LEU A 45 1.48 -26.39 -13.17
CA LEU A 45 1.76 -25.46 -14.27
C LEU A 45 0.94 -25.77 -15.53
N ARG A 46 0.70 -27.05 -15.85
CA ARG A 46 -0.12 -27.43 -17.01
C ARG A 46 -1.58 -27.03 -16.84
N GLU A 47 -2.12 -27.22 -15.65
CA GLU A 47 -3.49 -26.83 -15.32
C GLU A 47 -3.66 -25.30 -15.35
N SER A 48 -2.67 -24.57 -14.85
CA SER A 48 -2.64 -23.10 -14.92
C SER A 48 -2.55 -22.57 -16.35
N THR A 49 -1.76 -23.21 -17.24
CA THR A 49 -1.68 -22.81 -18.66
C THR A 49 -2.96 -23.10 -19.44
N ALA A 50 -3.70 -24.15 -19.11
CA ALA A 50 -4.97 -24.45 -19.77
C ALA A 50 -6.04 -23.39 -19.42
N MET A 51 -6.12 -22.96 -18.16
CA MET A 51 -7.04 -21.88 -17.76
C MET A 51 -6.66 -20.50 -18.34
N LEU A 52 -5.36 -20.23 -18.53
CA LEU A 52 -4.91 -18.98 -19.15
C LEU A 52 -5.24 -18.90 -20.64
N GLN A 53 -5.25 -20.04 -21.35
CA GLN A 53 -5.56 -20.06 -22.78
C GLN A 53 -7.03 -19.72 -23.07
N ASP A 54 -7.95 -20.08 -22.17
CA ASP A 54 -9.37 -19.68 -22.26
C ASP A 54 -9.62 -18.24 -21.79
N SER A 55 -8.76 -17.70 -20.93
CA SER A 55 -8.92 -16.35 -20.34
C SER A 55 -8.26 -15.22 -21.16
N LEU A 56 -7.28 -15.55 -22.01
CA LEU A 56 -6.55 -14.59 -22.85
C LEU A 56 -7.43 -13.74 -23.79
N PRO A 57 -8.43 -14.28 -24.52
CA PRO A 57 -9.29 -13.45 -25.35
C PRO A 57 -10.16 -12.50 -24.52
N GLN A 58 -10.57 -12.90 -23.32
CA GLN A 58 -11.37 -12.08 -22.41
C GLN A 58 -10.54 -10.94 -21.81
N ILE A 59 -9.27 -11.18 -21.49
CA ILE A 59 -8.35 -10.13 -21.00
C ILE A 59 -8.01 -9.14 -22.12
N LEU A 60 -7.84 -9.59 -23.37
CA LEU A 60 -7.63 -8.70 -24.52
C LEU A 60 -8.86 -7.84 -24.82
N GLU A 61 -10.07 -8.40 -24.73
CA GLU A 61 -11.31 -7.63 -24.92
C GLU A 61 -11.51 -6.61 -23.79
N ASN A 62 -11.28 -7.02 -22.53
CA ASN A 62 -11.32 -6.12 -21.37
C ASN A 62 -10.25 -5.03 -21.45
N THR A 63 -9.07 -5.32 -21.99
CA THR A 63 -8.00 -4.34 -22.20
C THR A 63 -8.37 -3.36 -23.31
N ARG A 64 -9.03 -3.84 -24.38
CA ARG A 64 -9.51 -2.98 -25.47
C ARG A 64 -10.63 -2.05 -24.98
N GLN A 65 -11.61 -2.56 -24.23
CA GLN A 65 -12.62 -1.75 -23.55
C GLN A 65 -12.01 -0.78 -22.51
N SER A 66 -10.97 -1.20 -21.78
CA SER A 66 -10.25 -0.32 -20.85
C SER A 66 -9.50 0.79 -21.58
N THR A 67 -8.99 0.52 -22.79
CA THR A 67 -8.30 1.52 -23.62
C THR A 67 -9.29 2.52 -24.22
N GLU A 68 -10.48 2.05 -24.60
CA GLU A 68 -11.57 2.91 -25.11
C GLU A 68 -12.18 3.78 -23.98
N THR A 69 -12.33 3.24 -22.78
CA THR A 69 -12.71 4.04 -21.60
C THR A 69 -11.60 4.99 -21.15
N LEU A 70 -10.32 4.63 -21.27
CA LEU A 70 -9.21 5.56 -21.03
C LEU A 70 -9.18 6.70 -22.04
N ALA A 71 -9.50 6.42 -23.31
CA ALA A 71 -9.65 7.46 -24.33
C ALA A 71 -10.83 8.40 -24.01
N SER A 72 -11.97 7.85 -23.58
CA SER A 72 -13.13 8.66 -23.16
C SER A 72 -12.82 9.47 -21.90
N LEU A 73 -12.14 8.89 -20.90
CA LEU A 73 -11.72 9.60 -19.67
C LEU A 73 -10.67 10.67 -19.96
N SER A 74 -9.80 10.47 -20.96
CA SER A 74 -8.85 11.48 -21.42
C SER A 74 -9.55 12.66 -22.09
N ASP A 75 -10.61 12.41 -22.87
CA ASP A 75 -11.43 13.48 -23.45
C ASP A 75 -12.28 14.16 -22.39
N ASP A 76 -12.78 13.45 -21.38
CA ASP A 76 -13.45 14.05 -20.22
C ASP A 76 -12.47 14.89 -19.37
N LEU A 77 -11.21 14.48 -19.23
CA LEU A 77 -10.17 15.27 -18.58
C LEU A 77 -9.80 16.52 -19.40
N LYS A 78 -9.79 16.43 -20.74
CA LYS A 78 -9.64 17.61 -21.59
C LYS A 78 -10.84 18.53 -21.48
N GLN A 79 -12.06 18.00 -21.44
CA GLN A 79 -13.26 18.82 -21.21
C GLN A 79 -13.25 19.45 -19.84
N LEU A 80 -12.84 18.74 -18.78
CA LEU A 80 -12.64 19.28 -17.45
C LEU A 80 -11.53 20.33 -17.40
N ARG A 81 -10.43 20.12 -18.12
CA ARG A 81 -9.33 21.09 -18.23
C ARG A 81 -9.73 22.31 -19.03
N ASP A 82 -10.51 22.16 -20.10
CA ASP A 82 -10.95 23.27 -20.95
C ASP A 82 -12.13 24.02 -20.27
N LEU A 83 -12.97 23.32 -19.49
CA LEU A 83 -13.89 23.92 -18.53
C LEU A 83 -13.15 24.61 -17.38
N ALA A 84 -12.02 24.07 -16.92
CA ALA A 84 -11.15 24.68 -15.91
C ALA A 84 -10.35 25.88 -16.47
N GLY A 85 -10.03 25.88 -17.76
CA GLY A 85 -9.39 26.99 -18.47
C GLY A 85 -10.37 28.09 -18.86
N SER A 86 -11.66 27.74 -19.00
CA SER A 86 -12.78 28.64 -19.26
C SER A 86 -13.45 29.17 -17.97
N SER A 87 -13.24 28.50 -16.83
CA SER A 87 -13.80 28.94 -15.55
C SER A 87 -12.95 30.04 -14.92
N THR A 88 -13.30 31.24 -15.33
CA THR A 88 -13.32 32.50 -14.57
C THR A 88 -14.00 32.40 -13.20
N VAL A 89 -13.98 31.26 -12.51
CA VAL A 89 -14.43 31.14 -11.12
C VAL A 89 -13.23 31.48 -10.26
N PRO A 90 -13.16 32.67 -9.64
CA PRO A 90 -12.05 33.04 -8.78
C PRO A 90 -11.98 32.00 -7.66
N ARG A 91 -10.90 31.20 -7.68
CA ARG A 91 -10.62 30.26 -6.60
C ARG A 91 -10.55 31.04 -5.30
N ASP A 92 -11.30 30.60 -4.30
CA ASP A 92 -11.27 31.23 -2.99
C ASP A 92 -9.87 31.05 -2.39
N ARG A 93 -9.08 32.12 -2.43
CA ARG A 93 -7.71 32.14 -1.90
C ARG A 93 -7.68 31.85 -0.40
N SER A 94 -8.78 32.10 0.31
CA SER A 94 -8.88 31.82 1.73
C SER A 94 -8.98 30.31 2.00
N LEU A 95 -9.77 29.57 1.20
CA LEU A 95 -9.88 28.11 1.30
C LEU A 95 -8.56 27.42 0.95
N VAL A 96 -7.86 27.89 -0.07
CA VAL A 96 -6.55 27.33 -0.46
C VAL A 96 -5.54 27.49 0.66
N ARG A 97 -5.42 28.71 1.21
CA ARG A 97 -4.50 28.99 2.33
C ARG A 97 -4.85 28.18 3.57
N PHE A 98 -6.15 28.01 3.85
CA PHE A 98 -6.61 27.20 4.96
C PHE A 98 -6.23 25.72 4.78
N ALA A 99 -6.47 25.14 3.60
CA ALA A 99 -6.05 23.77 3.31
C ALA A 99 -4.53 23.58 3.37
N ASP A 100 -3.76 24.49 2.77
CA ASP A 100 -2.29 24.45 2.83
C ASP A 100 -1.80 24.54 4.28
N GLY A 101 -2.39 25.42 5.09
CA GLY A 101 -2.05 25.54 6.51
C GLY A 101 -2.33 24.28 7.34
N ILE A 102 -3.44 23.58 7.07
CA ILE A 102 -3.74 22.29 7.70
C ILE A 102 -2.68 21.25 7.28
N LEU A 103 -2.41 21.14 5.98
CA LEU A 103 -1.49 20.14 5.45
C LEU A 103 -0.04 20.37 5.90
N ASP A 104 0.40 21.62 6.00
CA ASP A 104 1.71 21.98 6.53
C ASP A 104 1.86 21.54 8.00
N ARG A 105 0.81 21.68 8.82
CA ARG A 105 0.81 21.21 10.22
C ARG A 105 0.89 19.68 10.29
N VAL A 106 0.11 18.98 9.47
CA VAL A 106 0.16 17.50 9.41
C VAL A 106 1.55 17.03 8.98
N GLU A 107 2.15 17.68 7.98
CA GLU A 107 3.50 17.37 7.51
C GLU A 107 4.56 17.55 8.61
N GLN A 108 4.47 18.66 9.35
CA GLN A 108 5.39 18.99 10.44
C GLN A 108 5.21 18.11 11.68
N SER A 109 4.07 17.43 11.83
CA SER A 109 3.78 16.58 12.99
C SER A 109 4.74 15.39 13.11
N GLY A 110 5.29 14.90 12.00
CA GLY A 110 6.12 13.68 11.98
C GLY A 110 5.36 12.38 12.29
N GLY A 111 4.02 12.43 12.41
CA GLY A 111 3.20 11.27 12.73
C GLY A 111 2.99 10.31 11.56
N GLN A 112 2.19 9.29 11.80
CA GLN A 112 1.72 8.33 10.79
C GLN A 112 0.21 8.50 10.60
N ILE A 113 -0.24 8.51 9.35
CA ILE A 113 -1.65 8.62 8.98
C ILE A 113 -2.16 7.27 8.49
N GLY A 114 -3.38 6.93 8.86
CA GLY A 114 -4.06 5.74 8.37
C GLY A 114 -5.54 5.75 8.70
N VAL A 115 -6.23 4.66 8.38
CA VAL A 115 -7.62 4.46 8.79
C VAL A 115 -7.69 3.48 9.95
N ASN A 116 -8.73 3.56 10.77
CA ASN A 116 -8.89 2.63 11.89
C ASN A 116 -9.07 1.18 11.37
N LYS A 117 -8.47 0.20 12.06
CA LYS A 117 -8.69 -1.22 11.74
C LYS A 117 -10.11 -1.62 12.13
N LEU A 118 -10.74 -2.44 11.29
CA LEU A 118 -12.05 -3.03 11.61
C LEU A 118 -11.97 -4.04 12.77
N ILE A 119 -10.82 -4.72 12.90
CA ILE A 119 -10.56 -5.76 13.90
C ILE A 119 -9.18 -5.53 14.49
N GLY A 120 -9.11 -5.40 15.82
CA GLY A 120 -7.88 -5.16 16.57
C GLY A 120 -7.57 -3.68 16.81
N SER A 121 -6.43 -3.40 17.42
CA SER A 121 -5.93 -2.05 17.66
C SER A 121 -4.96 -1.58 16.57
N GLY A 122 -4.93 -0.27 16.34
CA GLY A 122 -3.98 0.41 15.46
C GLY A 122 -4.52 0.80 14.08
N LEU A 123 -3.62 1.33 13.26
CA LEU A 123 -3.93 1.85 11.93
C LEU A 123 -3.82 0.80 10.82
N LYS A 124 -4.66 0.91 9.81
CA LYS A 124 -4.58 0.21 8.52
C LYS A 124 -4.07 1.18 7.46
N ASN A 125 -3.28 0.67 6.51
CA ASN A 125 -2.68 1.43 5.41
C ASN A 125 -1.85 2.61 5.92
N VAL A 126 -0.95 2.31 6.86
CA VAL A 126 -0.15 3.30 7.55
C VAL A 126 0.86 3.91 6.59
N VAL A 127 0.86 5.23 6.52
CA VAL A 127 1.80 6.02 5.73
C VAL A 127 2.38 7.16 6.59
N PRO A 128 3.66 7.51 6.45
CA PRO A 128 4.21 8.70 7.09
C PRO A 128 3.40 9.95 6.72
N ALA A 129 3.19 10.86 7.68
CA ALA A 129 2.37 12.06 7.46
C ALA A 129 2.88 12.91 6.29
N ALA A 130 4.20 13.06 6.13
CA ALA A 130 4.79 13.78 5.00
C ALA A 130 4.46 13.13 3.63
N GLU A 131 4.45 11.79 3.56
CA GLU A 131 4.08 11.07 2.35
C GLU A 131 2.58 11.22 2.06
N TRP A 132 1.74 11.09 3.09
CA TRP A 132 0.29 11.30 2.97
C TRP A 132 -0.05 12.72 2.47
N VAL A 133 0.60 13.74 3.02
CA VAL A 133 0.39 15.16 2.64
C VAL A 133 0.69 15.39 1.16
N THR A 134 1.67 14.70 0.58
CA THR A 134 1.98 14.81 -0.85
C THR A 134 0.79 14.39 -1.73
N GLY A 135 0.07 13.33 -1.32
CA GLY A 135 -1.19 12.92 -1.96
C GLY A 135 -2.32 13.89 -1.65
N ALA A 136 -2.49 14.24 -0.38
CA ALA A 136 -3.57 15.09 0.10
C ALA A 136 -3.54 16.50 -0.50
N ARG A 137 -2.36 17.09 -0.81
CA ARG A 137 -2.28 18.41 -1.48
C ARG A 137 -2.96 18.42 -2.85
N LYS A 138 -2.88 17.31 -3.61
CA LYS A 138 -3.54 17.20 -4.92
C LYS A 138 -5.06 17.14 -4.76
N GLU A 139 -5.52 16.38 -3.77
CA GLU A 139 -6.94 16.25 -3.45
C GLU A 139 -7.50 17.55 -2.86
N ALA A 140 -6.77 18.20 -1.96
CA ALA A 140 -7.11 19.49 -1.37
C ALA A 140 -7.35 20.56 -2.42
N LEU A 141 -6.52 20.61 -3.46
CA LEU A 141 -6.72 21.53 -4.58
C LEU A 141 -8.06 21.27 -5.28
N TRP A 142 -8.43 20.01 -5.50
CA TRP A 142 -9.75 19.66 -6.04
C TRP A 142 -10.89 19.99 -5.06
N LEU A 143 -10.71 19.72 -3.77
CA LEU A 143 -11.68 20.00 -2.72
C LEU A 143 -11.96 21.51 -2.58
N THR A 144 -10.96 22.38 -2.73
CA THR A 144 -11.15 23.84 -2.67
C THR A 144 -12.07 24.39 -3.75
N PHE A 145 -12.28 23.66 -4.86
CA PHE A 145 -13.25 24.03 -5.88
C PHE A 145 -14.68 23.61 -5.54
N ARG A 146 -14.83 22.57 -4.72
CA ARG A 146 -16.13 21.94 -4.42
C ARG A 146 -16.68 22.35 -3.05
N ALA A 147 -15.80 22.56 -2.08
CA ALA A 147 -16.18 22.98 -0.73
C ALA A 147 -16.75 24.39 -0.75
N ARG A 148 -17.84 24.59 0.00
CA ARG A 148 -18.52 25.89 0.12
C ARG A 148 -18.04 26.70 1.32
N SER A 149 -17.36 26.07 2.28
CA SER A 149 -16.88 26.67 3.52
C SER A 149 -15.58 26.01 4.00
N ARG A 150 -14.89 26.67 4.95
CA ARG A 150 -13.72 26.09 5.65
C ARG A 150 -14.09 24.82 6.41
N ARG A 151 -15.27 24.78 7.02
CA ARG A 151 -15.78 23.61 7.75
C ARG A 151 -15.99 22.40 6.83
N GLU A 152 -16.65 22.59 5.68
CA GLU A 152 -16.82 21.51 4.69
C GLU A 152 -15.47 21.04 4.14
N LEU A 153 -14.53 21.96 3.93
CA LEU A 153 -13.19 21.63 3.45
C LEU A 153 -12.40 20.82 4.49
N LEU A 154 -12.44 21.22 5.76
CA LEU A 154 -11.85 20.50 6.88
C LEU A 154 -12.44 19.09 6.99
N ASP A 155 -13.77 18.98 7.01
CA ASP A 155 -14.48 17.70 7.09
C ASP A 155 -13.99 16.73 6.00
N ARG A 156 -13.96 17.19 4.74
CA ARG A 156 -13.54 16.37 3.61
C ARG A 156 -12.05 16.03 3.64
N LEU A 157 -11.19 16.90 4.16
CA LEU A 157 -9.76 16.60 4.32
C LEU A 157 -9.50 15.59 5.44
N CYS A 158 -10.32 15.61 6.50
CA CYS A 158 -10.21 14.71 7.64
C CYS A 158 -10.86 13.35 7.40
N HIS A 159 -11.58 13.16 6.28
CA HIS A 159 -12.19 11.89 5.92
C HIS A 159 -11.61 11.32 4.62
N SER A 160 -11.55 10.00 4.55
CA SER A 160 -11.26 9.30 3.30
C SER A 160 -12.43 9.43 2.32
N GLY A 161 -12.21 9.16 1.03
CA GLY A 161 -13.27 9.16 0.02
C GLY A 161 -14.44 8.20 0.29
N PHE A 162 -14.30 7.27 1.26
CA PHE A 162 -15.36 6.38 1.74
C PHE A 162 -16.05 6.89 3.03
N GLY A 163 -15.77 8.12 3.46
CA GLY A 163 -16.34 8.73 4.67
C GLY A 163 -15.78 8.20 5.98
N SER A 164 -14.74 7.36 5.96
CA SER A 164 -14.06 6.95 7.20
C SER A 164 -13.07 8.02 7.65
N PRO A 165 -13.03 8.40 8.94
CA PRO A 165 -12.13 9.44 9.42
C PRO A 165 -10.69 8.97 9.35
N TRP A 166 -9.82 9.86 8.87
CA TRP A 166 -8.37 9.68 9.00
C TRP A 166 -7.98 9.74 10.46
N GLN A 167 -6.99 8.93 10.81
CA GLN A 167 -6.44 8.83 12.14
C GLN A 167 -4.95 9.16 12.05
N ILE A 168 -4.44 9.85 13.07
CA ILE A 168 -3.03 10.14 13.25
C ILE A 168 -2.50 9.40 14.47
N GLN A 169 -1.30 8.85 14.35
CA GLN A 169 -0.61 8.13 15.42
C GLN A 169 0.85 8.62 15.52
N PHE A 170 1.32 8.82 16.74
CA PHE A 170 2.71 9.16 17.05
C PHE A 170 3.33 7.99 17.81
N ASP A 171 4.46 7.45 17.34
CA ASP A 171 5.18 6.34 17.96
C ASP A 171 4.26 5.20 18.48
N GLU A 172 4.21 4.98 19.79
CA GLU A 172 3.40 3.95 20.45
C GLU A 172 2.06 4.47 21.02
N ASP A 173 1.71 5.73 20.75
CA ASP A 173 0.47 6.32 21.23
C ASP A 173 -0.76 5.70 20.57
N LYS A 174 -1.91 5.89 21.21
CA LYS A 174 -3.19 5.46 20.63
C LYS A 174 -3.51 6.31 19.40
N PRO A 175 -3.97 5.71 18.29
CA PRO A 175 -4.51 6.46 17.18
C PRO A 175 -5.63 7.39 17.65
N GLN A 176 -5.59 8.63 17.18
CA GLN A 176 -6.64 9.62 17.42
C GLN A 176 -7.15 10.19 16.09
N PRO A 177 -8.41 10.63 16.01
CA PRO A 177 -8.94 11.26 14.81
C PRO A 177 -8.12 12.47 14.40
N LEU A 178 -7.86 12.60 13.09
CA LEU A 178 -7.06 13.69 12.55
C LEU A 178 -7.69 15.06 12.86
N GLU A 179 -9.02 15.14 12.79
CA GLU A 179 -9.78 16.35 13.12
C GLU A 179 -9.62 16.77 14.58
N ASP A 180 -9.72 15.81 15.53
CA ASP A 180 -9.53 16.06 16.96
C ASP A 180 -8.11 16.57 17.24
N TRP A 181 -7.11 15.95 16.61
CA TRP A 181 -5.72 16.38 16.74
C TRP A 181 -5.52 17.80 16.17
N LEU A 182 -6.08 18.10 14.99
CA LEU A 182 -5.99 19.42 14.38
C LEU A 182 -6.65 20.51 15.23
N ALA A 183 -7.83 20.22 15.81
CA ALA A 183 -8.52 21.13 16.72
C ALA A 183 -7.70 21.43 17.99
N ALA A 184 -6.92 20.45 18.47
CA ALA A 184 -6.00 20.68 19.59
C ALA A 184 -4.80 21.57 19.23
N GLN A 185 -4.41 21.64 17.96
CA GLN A 185 -3.27 22.44 17.48
C GLN A 185 -3.65 23.84 16.98
N ASP A 186 -4.92 24.05 16.61
CA ASP A 186 -5.39 25.31 16.02
C ASP A 186 -6.75 25.73 16.59
N PRO A 187 -6.80 26.85 17.35
CA PRO A 187 -8.06 27.39 17.86
C PRO A 187 -9.09 27.67 16.78
N GLU A 188 -8.68 28.08 15.57
CA GLU A 188 -9.61 28.34 14.47
C GLU A 188 -10.38 27.06 14.08
N ILE A 189 -9.68 25.92 14.08
CA ILE A 189 -10.29 24.62 13.78
C ILE A 189 -11.24 24.19 14.89
N ALA A 190 -10.89 24.46 16.16
CA ALA A 190 -11.74 24.19 17.30
C ALA A 190 -13.05 25.02 17.28
N GLU A 191 -12.97 26.29 16.87
CA GLU A 191 -14.13 27.16 16.69
C GLU A 191 -15.07 26.63 15.60
N LEU A 192 -14.52 26.27 14.43
CA LEU A 192 -15.29 25.72 13.30
C LEU A 192 -16.09 24.46 13.67
N ARG A 193 -15.55 23.61 14.55
CA ARG A 193 -16.26 22.43 15.06
C ARG A 193 -17.44 22.82 15.96
N THR A 194 -17.23 23.80 16.84
CA THR A 194 -18.25 24.27 17.79
C THR A 194 -19.44 24.89 17.05
N GLU A 195 -19.18 25.62 15.97
CA GLU A 195 -20.23 26.22 15.13
C GLU A 195 -21.16 25.15 14.51
N GLU A 196 -20.61 24.03 14.05
CA GLU A 196 -21.42 22.93 13.49
C GLU A 196 -22.27 22.21 14.56
N GLU A 197 -21.69 21.97 15.74
CA GLU A 197 -22.42 21.38 16.86
C GLU A 197 -23.59 22.28 17.29
N ALA A 198 -23.43 23.61 17.21
CA ALA A 198 -24.49 24.57 17.49
C ALA A 198 -25.56 24.63 16.38
N GLU A 199 -25.19 24.53 15.10
CA GLU A 199 -26.14 24.53 13.97
C GLU A 199 -26.98 23.25 13.91
N THR A 200 -26.44 22.12 14.40
CA THR A 200 -27.11 20.81 14.35
C THR A 200 -28.01 20.54 15.57
N ALA A 201 -28.00 21.43 16.58
CA ALA A 201 -28.84 21.30 17.76
C ALA A 201 -30.32 21.62 17.42
N PRO A 202 -31.29 20.74 17.79
CA PRO A 202 -32.70 20.86 17.41
C PRO A 202 -33.49 21.96 18.14
#